data_AF-A0A662Q9N1-F1
#
_entry.id   AF-A0A662Q9N1-F1
#
_cell.length_a   1.000
_cell.length_b   1.000
_cell.length_c   1.000
_cell.angle_alpha   90.00
_cell.angle_beta   90.00
_cell.angle_gamma   90.00
#
_symmetry.space_group_name_H-M   'P 1'
#
loop_
_entity.id
_entity.type
_entity.pdbx_description
1 polymer ?
#
loop_
_entity_poly.entity_id
_entity_poly.type
_entity_poly.pdbx_seq_one_letter_code
_entity_poly.pdbx_strand_id
1 'polypeptide(L)'
;MLRAEVERILDAHGIADEALKTVSLHGAIVINHLGKPGQLLVTLSEERPLRIRKVNGSKLIDLLITIGIKEFEKDCLREELGGAAASQLLLPYKPLTGGELLKDLEISYKRHVISESLQNLILEHRLASSRLLIKPEYFLYDKLRKLSAVYLPIRPQLKACFEEHPKESLEATLPGFEAALKEYVSKGYLRKIDGRYSPSEDYIHKILSSSPAFMKFSKELEHVFKLYLSSALSSPLESLKEFGFNLSILKPPRLPDPLEFIDVETSLGTQPLRVDLGIREFVERFYGVRNGGLRIEKIAGVLNATYLAEFRVDGSVKKIFVKKYLNWTDFKWFVAWLWSIGVKNFSVLASIRMSNEIYFVNKLMELGFNTAEILHVSWPRRLLFQKYIEGADLLDVLAQSKDEEEFRRRAFTVGRLLAEIHEKGICLGDCNPFSFLFTPDERIFLVDLEQCSYDDSFSWDLAELLYYTSHYLKPEEIDMFASSLAEGYLTIGNVDDLIQALDIRYARVLAPLALPWAPVRIRDSVMRVVRR
;
A
#
# COMPACT_ATOMS: atom_id res chain seq x y z
N MET A 1 -29.20 39.21 -8.43
CA MET A 1 -29.77 38.20 -9.33
C MET A 1 -29.78 36.80 -8.69
N LEU A 2 -28.63 36.22 -8.35
CA LEU A 2 -28.57 34.87 -7.73
C LEU A 2 -29.34 34.76 -6.40
N ARG A 3 -29.20 35.72 -5.49
CA ARG A 3 -29.89 35.70 -4.19
C ARG A 3 -31.42 35.72 -4.31
N ALA A 4 -31.96 36.61 -5.13
CA ALA A 4 -33.39 36.69 -5.42
C ALA A 4 -33.92 35.41 -6.10
N GLU A 5 -33.11 34.76 -6.94
CA GLU A 5 -33.47 33.49 -7.55
C GLU A 5 -33.49 32.34 -6.53
N VAL A 6 -32.57 32.32 -5.56
CA VAL A 6 -32.59 31.35 -4.45
C VAL A 6 -33.82 31.57 -3.56
N GLU A 7 -34.12 32.80 -3.17
CA GLU A 7 -35.32 33.14 -2.38
C GLU A 7 -36.60 32.66 -3.09
N ARG A 8 -36.72 32.95 -4.39
CA ARG A 8 -37.84 32.47 -5.22
C ARG A 8 -37.96 30.94 -5.23
N ILE A 9 -36.84 30.21 -5.27
CA ILE A 9 -36.83 28.74 -5.24
C ILE A 9 -37.24 28.23 -3.86
N LEU A 10 -36.76 28.83 -2.77
CA LEU A 10 -37.11 28.43 -1.41
C LEU A 10 -38.61 28.64 -1.14
N ASP A 11 -39.15 29.80 -1.52
CA ASP A 11 -40.57 30.12 -1.40
C ASP A 11 -41.45 29.15 -2.19
N ALA A 12 -41.09 28.87 -3.44
CA ALA A 12 -41.83 27.94 -4.30
C ALA A 12 -41.88 26.51 -3.75
N HIS A 13 -40.97 26.14 -2.85
CA HIS A 13 -40.92 24.83 -2.21
C HIS A 13 -41.36 24.85 -0.74
N GLY A 14 -41.89 25.98 -0.24
CA GLY A 14 -42.41 26.14 1.11
C GLY A 14 -41.34 25.99 2.20
N ILE A 15 -40.11 26.46 1.94
CA ILE A 15 -39.01 26.41 2.89
C ILE A 15 -38.90 27.78 3.56
N ALA A 16 -39.30 27.87 4.84
CA ALA A 16 -39.21 29.10 5.62
C ALA A 16 -37.77 29.39 6.07
N ASP A 17 -37.39 30.67 6.12
CA ASP A 17 -36.06 31.13 6.53
C ASP A 17 -35.67 30.68 7.93
N GLU A 18 -36.62 30.65 8.86
CA GLU A 18 -36.43 30.25 10.26
C GLU A 18 -36.00 28.77 10.41
N ALA A 19 -36.32 27.94 9.42
CA ALA A 19 -35.95 26.54 9.40
C ALA A 19 -34.54 26.30 8.84
N LEU A 20 -33.90 27.28 8.20
CA LEU A 20 -32.62 27.13 7.51
C LEU A 20 -31.44 27.08 8.48
N LYS A 21 -30.54 26.11 8.30
CA LYS A 21 -29.21 26.09 8.94
C LYS A 21 -28.14 26.56 7.98
N THR A 22 -28.10 25.98 6.78
CA THR A 22 -27.14 26.35 5.75
C THR A 22 -27.80 26.36 4.37
N VAL A 23 -27.30 27.23 3.51
CA VAL A 23 -27.68 27.30 2.10
C VAL A 23 -26.40 27.48 1.30
N SER A 24 -26.17 26.63 0.31
CA SER A 24 -24.99 26.70 -0.55
C SER A 24 -25.30 26.35 -1.99
N LEU A 25 -24.60 27.04 -2.89
CA LEU A 25 -24.61 26.76 -4.32
C LEU A 25 -23.40 25.91 -4.68
N HIS A 26 -23.60 24.82 -5.41
CA HIS A 26 -22.58 23.84 -5.79
C HIS A 26 -22.47 23.71 -7.31
N GLY A 27 -21.28 23.30 -7.77
CA GLY A 27 -20.99 22.98 -9.16
C GLY A 27 -20.34 24.11 -9.95
N ALA A 28 -20.33 23.97 -11.27
CA ALA A 28 -19.53 24.80 -12.18
C ALA A 28 -19.90 26.31 -12.16
N ILE A 29 -21.11 26.65 -11.72
CA ILE A 29 -21.56 28.04 -11.55
C ILE A 29 -20.70 28.81 -10.52
N VAL A 30 -20.07 28.10 -9.57
CA VAL A 30 -19.23 28.70 -8.53
C VAL A 30 -17.86 29.12 -9.07
N ILE A 31 -17.35 28.42 -10.07
CA ILE A 31 -16.08 28.70 -10.76
C ILE A 31 -16.29 29.54 -12.03
N ASN A 32 -17.30 30.42 -12.02
CA ASN A 32 -17.65 31.38 -13.07
C ASN A 32 -18.10 30.79 -14.42
N HIS A 33 -18.51 29.52 -14.48
CA HIS A 33 -19.09 28.97 -15.69
C HIS A 33 -20.63 29.13 -15.72
N LEU A 34 -21.10 30.32 -16.06
CA LEU A 34 -22.53 30.68 -16.11
C LEU A 34 -23.36 29.90 -17.15
N GLY A 35 -22.72 29.12 -18.03
CA GLY A 35 -23.37 28.30 -19.07
C GLY A 35 -23.89 26.94 -18.60
N LYS A 36 -23.66 26.56 -17.33
CA LYS A 36 -24.14 25.30 -16.74
C LYS A 36 -24.89 25.59 -15.43
N PRO A 37 -26.09 24.99 -15.22
CA PRO A 37 -26.80 25.17 -13.96
C PRO A 37 -26.04 24.52 -12.80
N GLY A 38 -26.10 25.14 -11.63
CA GLY A 38 -25.59 24.60 -10.37
C GLY A 38 -26.67 23.91 -9.54
N GLN A 39 -26.24 23.36 -8.41
CA GLN A 39 -27.10 22.64 -7.45
C GLN A 39 -27.22 23.43 -6.16
N LEU A 40 -28.43 23.57 -5.64
CA LEU A 40 -28.70 24.28 -4.38
C LEU A 40 -28.85 23.25 -3.26
N LEU A 41 -27.92 23.26 -2.29
CA LEU A 41 -27.98 22.45 -1.08
C LEU A 41 -28.52 23.28 0.07
N VAL A 42 -29.55 22.76 0.74
CA VAL A 42 -30.24 23.42 1.85
C VAL A 42 -30.31 22.45 3.02
N THR A 43 -29.71 22.84 4.15
CA THR A 43 -29.82 22.08 5.40
C THR A 43 -30.81 22.74 6.34
N LEU A 44 -31.64 21.92 6.99
CA LEU A 44 -32.75 22.36 7.82
C LEU A 44 -32.51 22.01 9.29
N SER A 45 -33.03 22.84 10.19
CA SER A 45 -32.89 22.66 11.64
C SER A 45 -33.65 21.43 12.15
N GLU A 46 -34.76 21.10 11.50
CA GLU A 46 -35.60 19.94 11.82
C GLU A 46 -35.07 18.66 11.19
N GLU A 47 -35.36 17.52 11.82
CA GLU A 47 -35.13 16.21 11.23
C GLU A 47 -35.97 16.06 9.97
N ARG A 48 -35.30 15.90 8.84
CA ARG A 48 -35.93 15.76 7.53
C ARG A 48 -35.11 14.80 6.68
N PRO A 49 -35.78 13.83 6.03
CA PRO A 49 -35.09 12.94 5.10
C PRO A 49 -34.55 13.72 3.91
N LEU A 50 -33.51 13.19 3.29
CA LEU A 50 -32.98 13.71 2.04
C LEU A 50 -34.08 13.75 0.98
N ARG A 51 -34.23 14.92 0.33
CA ARG A 51 -35.07 15.09 -0.84
C ARG A 51 -34.29 15.81 -1.92
N ILE A 52 -34.31 15.25 -3.12
CA ILE A 52 -33.69 15.81 -4.31
C ILE A 52 -34.82 16.16 -5.28
N ARG A 53 -34.88 17.41 -5.75
CA ARG A 53 -35.94 17.91 -6.62
C ARG A 53 -35.36 18.68 -7.78
N LYS A 54 -35.89 18.47 -8.98
CA LYS A 54 -35.54 19.28 -10.15
C LYS A 54 -36.19 20.65 -10.04
N VAL A 55 -35.43 21.71 -10.29
CA VAL A 55 -35.94 23.08 -10.32
C VAL A 55 -36.36 23.42 -11.75
N ASN A 56 -37.65 23.63 -11.96
CA ASN A 56 -38.18 24.02 -13.26
C ASN A 56 -38.14 25.55 -13.43
N GLY A 57 -37.74 26.01 -14.62
CA GLY A 57 -37.78 27.42 -14.99
C GLY A 57 -36.58 28.27 -14.58
N SER A 58 -35.57 27.70 -13.92
CA SER A 58 -34.31 28.40 -13.64
C SER A 58 -33.23 28.01 -14.65
N LYS A 59 -32.48 29.01 -15.14
CA LYS A 59 -31.27 28.79 -15.95
C LYS A 59 -30.01 28.62 -15.10
N LEU A 60 -30.08 28.98 -13.82
CA LEU A 60 -28.94 29.02 -12.91
C LEU A 60 -28.88 27.80 -11.99
N ILE A 61 -30.03 27.25 -11.61
CA ILE A 61 -30.13 26.15 -10.66
C ILE A 61 -31.03 25.06 -11.26
N ASP A 62 -30.54 23.83 -11.38
CA ASP A 62 -31.34 22.72 -11.93
C ASP A 62 -31.80 21.73 -10.85
N LEU A 63 -31.14 21.73 -9.69
CA LEU A 63 -31.38 20.79 -8.61
C LEU A 63 -31.48 21.51 -7.26
N LEU A 64 -32.48 21.15 -6.47
CA LEU A 64 -32.63 21.50 -5.07
C LEU A 64 -32.48 20.23 -4.23
N ILE A 65 -31.50 20.25 -3.32
CA ILE A 65 -31.23 19.19 -2.36
C ILE A 65 -31.57 19.73 -0.97
N THR A 66 -32.54 19.11 -0.29
CA THR A 66 -32.94 19.48 1.07
C THR A 66 -32.75 18.31 2.01
N ILE A 67 -32.19 18.58 3.19
CA ILE A 67 -31.89 17.55 4.20
C ILE A 67 -31.89 18.17 5.61
N GLY A 68 -32.25 17.41 6.64
CA GLY A 68 -32.04 17.84 8.03
C GLY A 68 -30.56 17.85 8.41
N ILE A 69 -30.16 18.76 9.28
CA ILE A 69 -28.74 18.95 9.64
C ILE A 69 -28.13 17.69 10.27
N LYS A 70 -28.89 16.97 11.10
CA LYS A 70 -28.41 15.75 11.76
C LYS A 70 -28.18 14.62 10.76
N GLU A 71 -29.06 14.46 9.78
CA GLU A 71 -28.94 13.48 8.71
C GLU A 71 -27.74 13.81 7.81
N PHE A 72 -27.52 15.10 7.55
CA PHE A 72 -26.37 15.54 6.77
C PHE A 72 -25.04 15.32 7.49
N GLU A 73 -24.97 15.60 8.80
CA GLU A 73 -23.81 15.28 9.65
C GLU A 73 -23.47 13.79 9.60
N LYS A 74 -24.48 12.93 9.72
CA LYS A 74 -24.32 11.46 9.63
C LYS A 74 -23.84 11.02 8.26
N ASP A 75 -24.37 11.60 7.19
CA ASP A 75 -23.91 11.33 5.82
C ASP A 75 -22.46 11.79 5.61
N CYS A 76 -22.06 12.93 6.18
CA CYS A 76 -20.67 13.40 6.12
C CYS A 76 -19.72 12.50 6.95
N LEU A 77 -20.14 12.03 8.11
CA LEU A 77 -19.27 11.24 9.01
C LEU A 77 -19.11 9.79 8.54
N ARG A 78 -20.18 9.19 8.00
CA ARG A 78 -20.27 7.74 7.81
C ARG A 78 -20.95 7.32 6.50
N GLU A 79 -21.31 8.26 5.63
CA GLU A 79 -22.10 7.98 4.43
C GLU A 79 -23.37 7.15 4.74
N GLU A 80 -24.12 7.52 5.79
CA GLU A 80 -25.37 6.83 6.16
C GLU A 80 -26.42 6.89 5.05
N LEU A 81 -26.33 7.88 4.14
CA LEU A 81 -27.13 7.97 2.92
C LEU A 81 -26.31 7.62 1.68
N GLY A 82 -25.20 6.91 1.83
CA GLY A 82 -24.27 6.55 0.76
C GLY A 82 -23.52 7.75 0.17
N GLY A 83 -23.47 8.89 0.87
CA GLY A 83 -22.84 10.11 0.40
C GLY A 83 -23.71 10.91 -0.58
N ALA A 84 -25.01 10.63 -0.66
CA ALA A 84 -25.92 11.29 -1.59
C ALA A 84 -25.96 12.81 -1.42
N ALA A 85 -25.95 13.29 -0.17
CA ALA A 85 -25.86 14.71 0.14
C ALA A 85 -24.40 15.14 0.31
N ALA A 86 -23.60 14.34 1.03
CA ALA A 86 -22.22 14.69 1.35
C ALA A 86 -21.33 14.86 0.10
N SER A 87 -21.59 14.12 -0.98
CA SER A 87 -20.86 14.23 -2.26
C SER A 87 -20.87 15.63 -2.86
N GLN A 88 -21.85 16.48 -2.50
CA GLN A 88 -21.89 17.89 -2.89
C GLN A 88 -20.68 18.68 -2.38
N LEU A 89 -20.11 18.28 -1.24
CA LEU A 89 -18.93 18.89 -0.63
C LEU A 89 -17.62 18.52 -1.35
N LEU A 90 -17.68 17.64 -2.36
CA LEU A 90 -16.57 17.37 -3.29
C LEU A 90 -16.59 18.26 -4.52
N LEU A 91 -17.69 18.99 -4.74
CA LEU A 91 -17.80 19.98 -5.81
C LEU A 91 -17.38 21.36 -5.30
N PRO A 92 -16.91 22.26 -6.17
CA PRO A 92 -16.79 23.67 -5.84
C PRO A 92 -18.13 24.20 -5.32
N TYR A 93 -18.11 24.91 -4.18
CA TYR A 93 -19.32 25.46 -3.58
C TYR A 93 -19.12 26.88 -3.06
N LYS A 94 -20.22 27.63 -2.99
CA LYS A 94 -20.29 28.96 -2.41
C LYS A 94 -21.36 28.97 -1.32
N PRO A 95 -21.00 29.18 -0.04
CA PRO A 95 -21.99 29.34 1.03
C PRO A 95 -22.73 30.67 0.85
N LEU A 96 -24.05 30.62 0.98
CA LEU A 96 -24.94 31.78 1.05
C LEU A 96 -25.35 32.06 2.51
N THR A 97 -25.55 31.00 3.29
CA THR A 97 -25.87 31.03 4.73
C THR A 97 -25.13 29.88 5.44
N GLY A 98 -24.66 30.11 6.67
CA GLY A 98 -24.07 29.06 7.52
C GLY A 98 -22.69 28.55 7.05
N GLY A 99 -21.84 29.46 6.57
CA GLY A 99 -20.55 29.09 5.96
C GLY A 99 -19.57 28.36 6.88
N GLU A 100 -19.50 28.71 8.17
CA GLU A 100 -18.63 28.02 9.13
C GLU A 100 -19.08 26.57 9.33
N LEU A 101 -20.39 26.35 9.55
CA LEU A 101 -20.97 25.01 9.69
C LEU A 101 -20.74 24.16 8.43
N LEU A 102 -20.92 24.73 7.23
CA LEU A 102 -20.64 24.02 5.98
C LEU A 102 -19.17 23.63 5.85
N LYS A 103 -18.25 24.49 6.26
CA LYS A 103 -16.81 24.22 6.24
C LYS A 103 -16.45 23.08 7.21
N ASP A 104 -17.04 23.05 8.39
CA ASP A 104 -16.82 21.97 9.35
C ASP A 104 -17.34 20.63 8.82
N LEU A 105 -18.51 20.63 8.18
CA LEU A 105 -19.08 19.46 7.52
C LEU A 105 -18.24 18.99 6.32
N GLU A 106 -17.73 19.93 5.52
CA GLU A 106 -16.80 19.65 4.41
C GLU A 106 -15.53 18.94 4.90
N ILE A 107 -14.88 19.48 5.93
CA ILE A 107 -13.67 18.89 6.51
C ILE A 107 -13.99 17.52 7.10
N SER A 108 -15.14 17.38 7.78
CA SER A 108 -15.62 16.11 8.31
C SER A 108 -15.78 15.05 7.22
N TYR A 109 -16.43 15.39 6.11
CA TYR A 109 -16.62 14.48 4.99
C TYR A 109 -15.30 14.13 4.28
N LYS A 110 -14.44 15.11 4.06
CA LYS A 110 -13.12 14.86 3.47
C LYS A 110 -12.25 13.98 4.35
N ARG A 111 -12.37 14.09 5.68
CA ARG A 111 -11.74 13.18 6.65
C ARG A 111 -12.22 11.73 6.46
N HIS A 112 -13.52 11.53 6.22
CA HIS A 112 -14.10 10.22 5.91
C HIS A 112 -13.52 9.66 4.60
N VAL A 113 -13.51 10.48 3.53
CA VAL A 113 -12.95 10.10 2.23
C VAL A 113 -11.47 9.73 2.33
N ILE A 114 -10.66 10.53 3.02
CA ILE A 114 -9.25 10.24 3.27
C ILE A 114 -9.09 8.91 4.00
N SER A 115 -9.89 8.68 5.05
CA SER A 115 -9.83 7.43 5.82
C SER A 115 -10.06 6.21 4.94
N GLU A 116 -11.10 6.24 4.11
CA GLU A 116 -11.49 5.13 3.24
C GLU A 116 -10.43 4.86 2.17
N SER A 117 -10.02 5.89 1.43
CA SER A 117 -8.99 5.76 0.38
C SER A 117 -7.65 5.31 0.97
N LEU A 118 -7.24 5.84 2.13
CA LEU A 118 -5.99 5.46 2.79
C LEU A 118 -6.03 4.00 3.27
N GLN A 119 -7.14 3.57 3.88
CA GLN A 119 -7.33 2.17 4.26
C GLN A 119 -7.25 1.25 3.03
N ASN A 120 -7.89 1.65 1.93
CA ASN A 120 -7.86 0.88 0.68
C ASN A 120 -6.46 0.74 0.11
N LEU A 121 -5.69 1.82 0.11
CA LEU A 121 -4.31 1.84 -0.36
C LEU A 121 -3.39 0.99 0.53
N ILE A 122 -3.59 1.03 1.85
CA ILE A 122 -2.87 0.18 2.82
C ILE A 122 -3.20 -1.29 2.63
N LEU A 123 -4.47 -1.65 2.40
CA LEU A 123 -4.85 -3.05 2.17
C LEU A 123 -4.28 -3.60 0.85
N GLU A 124 -4.14 -2.73 -0.16
CA GLU A 124 -3.60 -3.09 -1.47
C GLU A 124 -2.08 -3.23 -1.48
N HIS A 125 -1.36 -2.24 -0.93
CA HIS A 125 0.11 -2.19 -0.97
C HIS A 125 0.78 -2.64 0.33
N ARG A 126 0.01 -2.89 1.40
CA ARG A 126 0.45 -3.46 2.69
C ARG A 126 1.60 -2.71 3.35
N LEU A 127 2.69 -3.38 3.72
CA LEU A 127 3.81 -2.74 4.42
C LEU A 127 4.54 -1.72 3.54
N ALA A 128 4.64 -1.99 2.23
CA ALA A 128 5.18 -1.04 1.25
C ALA A 128 4.38 0.27 1.16
N SER A 129 3.18 0.34 1.74
CA SER A 129 2.44 1.61 1.85
C SER A 129 3.23 2.69 2.59
N SER A 130 4.18 2.32 3.47
CA SER A 130 5.03 3.27 4.20
C SER A 130 5.97 4.08 3.29
N ARG A 131 6.12 3.66 2.02
CA ARG A 131 6.95 4.31 0.99
C ARG A 131 6.15 5.08 -0.05
N LEU A 132 4.82 5.09 0.08
CA LEU A 132 3.96 5.87 -0.82
C LEU A 132 4.02 7.33 -0.43
N LEU A 133 4.13 8.18 -1.43
CA LEU A 133 4.04 9.63 -1.34
C LEU A 133 2.79 10.09 -2.09
N ILE A 134 1.75 10.39 -1.32
CA ILE A 134 0.39 10.61 -1.80
C ILE A 134 0.14 12.12 -1.87
N LYS A 135 -0.31 12.63 -3.02
CA LYS A 135 -0.75 14.03 -3.14
C LYS A 135 -2.23 14.16 -2.76
N PRO A 136 -2.69 15.32 -2.24
CA PRO A 136 -4.10 15.54 -1.86
C PRO A 136 -5.12 15.17 -2.94
N GLU A 137 -4.79 15.41 -4.20
CA GLU A 137 -5.60 15.13 -5.38
C GLU A 137 -5.99 13.65 -5.50
N TYR A 138 -5.14 12.73 -5.01
CA TYR A 138 -5.45 11.30 -4.98
C TYR A 138 -6.79 11.03 -4.30
N PHE A 139 -7.00 11.61 -3.11
CA PHE A 139 -8.20 11.36 -2.29
C PHE A 139 -9.46 11.87 -2.97
N LEU A 140 -9.38 13.04 -3.60
CA LEU A 140 -10.48 13.61 -4.37
C LEU A 140 -10.80 12.71 -5.58
N TYR A 141 -9.81 12.46 -6.45
CA TYR A 141 -10.06 11.72 -7.69
C TYR A 141 -10.44 10.25 -7.45
N ASP A 142 -9.92 9.60 -6.40
CA ASP A 142 -10.36 8.25 -6.00
C ASP A 142 -11.87 8.25 -5.72
N LYS A 143 -12.35 9.19 -4.89
CA LYS A 143 -13.78 9.29 -4.57
C LYS A 143 -14.62 9.71 -5.77
N LEU A 144 -14.18 10.69 -6.56
CA LEU A 144 -14.92 11.15 -7.73
C LEU A 144 -15.08 10.05 -8.79
N ARG A 145 -14.04 9.24 -9.04
CA ARG A 145 -14.13 8.13 -9.99
C ARG A 145 -15.10 7.06 -9.51
N LYS A 146 -15.01 6.67 -8.23
CA LYS A 146 -15.96 5.72 -7.62
C LYS A 146 -17.40 6.22 -7.73
N LEU A 147 -17.66 7.47 -7.31
CA LEU A 147 -18.97 8.12 -7.44
C LEU A 147 -19.44 8.16 -8.90
N SER A 148 -18.57 8.50 -9.86
CA SER A 148 -18.93 8.56 -11.27
C SER A 148 -19.34 7.19 -11.85
N ALA A 149 -18.79 6.09 -11.30
CA ALA A 149 -19.13 4.75 -11.72
C ALA A 149 -20.50 4.30 -11.19
N VAL A 150 -20.85 4.73 -9.96
CA VAL A 150 -22.01 4.20 -9.23
C VAL A 150 -23.20 5.15 -9.17
N TYR A 151 -23.01 6.46 -9.34
CA TYR A 151 -24.06 7.48 -9.22
C TYR A 151 -24.11 8.37 -10.47
N LEU A 152 -24.91 7.96 -11.45
CA LEU A 152 -25.02 8.65 -12.74
C LEU A 152 -25.40 10.15 -12.65
N PRO A 153 -26.32 10.60 -11.75
CA PRO A 153 -26.76 11.99 -11.69
C PRO A 153 -25.67 13.02 -11.40
N ILE A 154 -24.55 12.63 -10.77
CA ILE A 154 -23.45 13.56 -10.47
C ILE A 154 -22.57 13.86 -11.69
N ARG A 155 -22.58 12.99 -12.71
CA ARG A 155 -21.67 13.07 -13.86
C ARG A 155 -21.67 14.40 -14.61
N PRO A 156 -22.82 15.07 -14.87
CA PRO A 156 -22.81 16.38 -15.51
C PRO A 156 -22.02 17.43 -14.72
N GLN A 157 -22.14 17.42 -13.39
CA GLN A 157 -21.39 18.33 -12.53
C GLN A 157 -19.91 17.95 -12.48
N LEU A 158 -19.59 16.65 -12.41
CA LEU A 158 -18.18 16.21 -12.47
C LEU A 158 -17.52 16.61 -13.78
N LYS A 159 -18.23 16.50 -14.90
CA LYS A 159 -17.73 16.92 -16.21
C LYS A 159 -17.49 18.44 -16.24
N ALA A 160 -18.51 19.22 -15.85
CA ALA A 160 -18.42 20.68 -15.89
C ALA A 160 -17.33 21.22 -14.93
N CYS A 161 -17.13 20.59 -13.78
CA CYS A 161 -16.08 21.01 -12.84
C CYS A 161 -14.71 20.43 -13.23
N PHE A 162 -14.57 19.10 -13.26
CA PHE A 162 -13.26 18.46 -13.25
C PHE A 162 -12.74 18.02 -14.62
N GLU A 163 -13.59 17.91 -15.65
CA GLU A 163 -13.14 17.66 -17.03
C GLU A 163 -12.95 18.97 -17.80
N GLU A 164 -13.89 19.92 -17.68
CA GLU A 164 -13.87 21.20 -18.38
C GLU A 164 -13.00 22.26 -17.67
N HIS A 165 -13.00 22.29 -16.32
CA HIS A 165 -12.31 23.31 -15.50
C HIS A 165 -11.51 22.74 -14.31
N PRO A 166 -10.56 21.82 -14.55
CA PRO A 166 -9.88 21.09 -13.48
C PRO A 166 -9.09 22.00 -12.53
N LYS A 167 -8.44 23.06 -13.02
CA LYS A 167 -7.57 23.91 -12.19
C LYS A 167 -8.37 24.67 -11.14
N GLU A 168 -9.38 25.41 -11.58
CA GLU A 168 -10.27 26.19 -10.72
C GLU A 168 -11.03 25.30 -9.75
N SER A 169 -11.43 24.10 -10.21
CA SER A 169 -12.09 23.11 -9.35
C SER A 169 -11.17 22.58 -8.26
N LEU A 170 -9.90 22.31 -8.55
CA LEU A 170 -8.92 21.86 -7.56
C LEU A 170 -8.60 22.97 -6.56
N GLU A 171 -8.40 24.20 -7.02
CA GLU A 171 -8.17 25.36 -6.14
C GLU A 171 -9.32 25.57 -5.15
N ALA A 172 -10.56 25.35 -5.59
CA ALA A 172 -11.74 25.47 -4.74
C ALA A 172 -11.93 24.29 -3.76
N THR A 173 -11.46 23.08 -4.08
CA THR A 173 -11.79 21.86 -3.34
C THR A 173 -10.65 21.28 -2.51
N LEU A 174 -9.39 21.44 -2.91
CA LEU A 174 -8.25 20.89 -2.17
C LEU A 174 -8.05 21.48 -0.76
N PRO A 175 -8.35 22.77 -0.47
CA PRO A 175 -8.12 23.32 0.88
C PRO A 175 -8.80 22.53 2.01
N GLY A 176 -10.00 21.99 1.77
CA GLY A 176 -10.69 21.13 2.74
C GLY A 176 -10.00 19.77 2.95
N PHE A 177 -9.40 19.19 1.90
CA PHE A 177 -8.60 17.96 2.01
C PHE A 177 -7.31 18.23 2.77
N GLU A 178 -6.63 19.34 2.48
CA GLU A 178 -5.41 19.73 3.20
C GLU A 178 -5.67 19.98 4.68
N ALA A 179 -6.80 20.60 5.04
CA ALA A 179 -7.20 20.78 6.43
C ALA A 179 -7.39 19.43 7.13
N ALA A 180 -8.12 18.49 6.51
CA ALA A 180 -8.30 17.15 7.06
C ALA A 180 -6.98 16.36 7.16
N LEU A 181 -6.10 16.45 6.16
CA LEU A 181 -4.79 15.79 6.16
C LEU A 181 -3.86 16.31 7.25
N LYS A 182 -3.90 17.61 7.56
CA LYS A 182 -3.14 18.19 8.69
C LYS A 182 -3.49 17.53 10.02
N GLU A 183 -4.75 17.15 10.24
CA GLU A 183 -5.15 16.42 11.44
C GLU A 183 -4.60 14.99 11.48
N TYR A 184 -4.50 14.31 10.34
CA TYR A 184 -3.88 12.99 10.27
C TYR A 184 -2.38 13.07 10.57
N VAL A 185 -1.73 14.15 10.13
CA VAL A 185 -0.33 14.41 10.46
C VAL A 185 -0.16 14.69 11.95
N SER A 186 -1.01 15.54 12.55
CA SER A 186 -0.93 15.85 13.98
C SER A 186 -1.20 14.65 14.89
N LYS A 187 -1.99 13.67 14.43
CA LYS A 187 -2.23 12.39 15.10
C LYS A 187 -1.14 11.35 14.88
N GLY A 188 -0.12 11.65 14.06
CA GLY A 188 0.96 10.70 13.74
C GLY A 188 0.55 9.58 12.77
N TYR A 189 -0.61 9.68 12.12
CA TYR A 189 -1.09 8.67 11.16
C TYR A 189 -0.43 8.84 9.78
N LEU A 190 -0.07 10.08 9.43
CA LEU A 190 0.64 10.43 8.21
C LEU A 190 1.88 11.25 8.55
N ARG A 191 2.93 11.11 7.73
CA ARG A 191 4.07 12.03 7.67
C ARG A 191 3.90 12.93 6.45
N LYS A 192 4.28 14.21 6.57
CA LYS A 192 4.30 15.16 5.45
C LYS A 192 5.73 15.32 4.93
N ILE A 193 5.94 15.06 3.64
CA ILE A 193 7.24 15.10 2.97
C ILE A 193 7.07 15.89 1.66
N ASP A 194 7.71 17.04 1.52
CA ASP A 194 7.66 17.90 0.31
C ASP A 194 6.25 18.14 -0.25
N GLY A 195 5.29 18.45 0.63
CA GLY A 195 3.90 18.69 0.25
C GLY A 195 3.07 17.42 -0.02
N ARG A 196 3.67 16.23 0.03
CA ARG A 196 3.03 14.92 -0.08
C ARG A 196 2.85 14.27 1.29
N TYR A 197 2.07 13.20 1.33
CA TYR A 197 1.72 12.48 2.56
C TYR A 197 2.09 11.00 2.47
N SER A 198 2.66 10.47 3.54
CA SER A 198 3.07 9.06 3.63
C SER A 198 2.51 8.42 4.90
N PRO A 199 1.88 7.23 4.83
CA PRO A 199 1.39 6.54 6.02
C PRO A 199 2.52 6.19 7.00
N SER A 200 2.27 6.39 8.29
CA SER A 200 3.18 5.91 9.33
C SER A 200 3.11 4.38 9.50
N GLU A 201 4.20 3.79 9.99
CA GLU A 201 4.26 2.33 10.21
C GLU A 201 3.19 1.89 11.22
N ASP A 202 3.05 2.60 12.34
CA ASP A 202 2.03 2.33 13.35
C ASP A 202 0.61 2.34 12.78
N TYR A 203 0.30 3.29 11.90
CA TYR A 203 -1.01 3.37 11.27
C TYR A 203 -1.25 2.21 10.29
N ILE A 204 -0.22 1.83 9.52
CA ILE A 204 -0.26 0.65 8.65
C ILE A 204 -0.54 -0.62 9.47
N HIS A 205 0.22 -0.84 10.54
CA HIS A 205 0.04 -2.01 11.41
C HIS A 205 -1.35 -2.05 12.05
N LYS A 206 -1.86 -0.89 12.50
CA LYS A 206 -3.23 -0.77 13.02
C LYS A 206 -4.28 -1.19 11.98
N ILE A 207 -4.16 -0.73 10.74
CA ILE A 207 -5.12 -1.07 9.68
C ILE A 207 -5.03 -2.54 9.29
N LEU A 208 -3.81 -3.07 9.11
CA LEU A 208 -3.58 -4.45 8.70
C LEU A 208 -4.01 -5.46 9.77
N SER A 209 -3.95 -5.11 11.05
CA SER A 209 -4.44 -5.94 12.16
C SER A 209 -5.95 -5.84 12.37
N SER A 210 -6.56 -4.68 12.13
CA SER A 210 -7.99 -4.46 12.43
C SER A 210 -8.95 -4.79 11.28
N SER A 211 -8.44 -4.98 10.05
CA SER A 211 -9.30 -4.98 8.85
C SER A 211 -8.96 -6.12 7.88
N PRO A 212 -9.76 -7.20 7.86
CA PRO A 212 -9.71 -8.18 6.79
C PRO A 212 -10.02 -7.51 5.44
N ALA A 213 -9.33 -7.91 4.36
CA ALA A 213 -9.56 -7.37 3.02
C ALA A 213 -11.03 -7.52 2.53
N PHE A 214 -11.78 -8.49 3.06
CA PHE A 214 -13.22 -8.66 2.79
C PHE A 214 -14.07 -7.47 3.29
N MET A 215 -13.67 -6.81 4.38
CA MET A 215 -14.39 -5.63 4.90
C MET A 215 -14.38 -4.45 3.93
N LYS A 216 -13.32 -4.29 3.10
CA LYS A 216 -13.25 -3.29 2.03
C LYS A 216 -14.42 -3.42 1.06
N PHE A 217 -14.63 -4.62 0.51
CA PHE A 217 -15.66 -4.88 -0.48
C PHE A 217 -17.07 -4.72 0.10
N SER A 218 -17.30 -5.15 1.35
CA SER A 218 -18.61 -5.04 1.99
C SER A 218 -19.06 -3.59 2.21
N LYS A 219 -18.14 -2.69 2.63
CA LYS A 219 -18.48 -1.29 2.88
C LYS A 219 -18.75 -0.51 1.59
N GLU A 220 -17.93 -0.71 0.55
CA GLU A 220 -18.14 -0.06 -0.74
C GLU A 220 -19.49 -0.46 -1.34
N LEU A 221 -19.86 -1.74 -1.27
CA LEU A 221 -21.18 -2.20 -1.69
C LEU A 221 -22.30 -1.60 -0.85
N GLU A 222 -22.15 -1.59 0.48
CA GLU A 222 -23.13 -1.01 1.40
C GLU A 222 -23.40 0.47 1.09
N HIS A 223 -22.34 1.26 0.86
CA HIS A 223 -22.48 2.68 0.51
C HIS A 223 -23.20 2.87 -0.83
N VAL A 224 -22.88 2.04 -1.83
CA VAL A 224 -23.60 2.06 -3.12
C VAL A 224 -25.08 1.73 -2.93
N PHE A 225 -25.42 0.69 -2.16
CA PHE A 225 -26.82 0.36 -1.88
C PHE A 225 -27.55 1.50 -1.16
N LYS A 226 -26.94 2.09 -0.13
CA LYS A 226 -27.51 3.24 0.59
C LYS A 226 -27.72 4.45 -0.32
N LEU A 227 -26.77 4.72 -1.21
CA LEU A 227 -26.82 5.84 -2.15
C LEU A 227 -28.03 5.75 -3.07
N TYR A 228 -28.30 4.57 -3.63
CA TYR A 228 -29.50 4.37 -4.46
C TYR A 228 -30.80 4.51 -3.67
N LEU A 229 -30.86 3.91 -2.48
CA LEU A 229 -32.04 4.00 -1.61
C LEU A 229 -32.35 5.44 -1.17
N SER A 230 -31.31 6.22 -0.85
CA SER A 230 -31.45 7.57 -0.30
C SER A 230 -31.72 8.63 -1.36
N SER A 231 -31.23 8.45 -2.59
CA SER A 231 -31.46 9.39 -3.69
C SER A 231 -32.87 9.33 -4.29
N ALA A 232 -33.78 8.51 -3.73
CA ALA A 232 -35.11 8.21 -4.26
C ALA A 232 -35.11 7.57 -5.67
N LEU A 233 -33.98 6.96 -6.06
CA LEU A 233 -33.79 6.29 -7.33
C LEU A 233 -33.83 4.79 -7.06
N SER A 234 -35.02 4.17 -7.13
CA SER A 234 -35.17 2.75 -6.79
C SER A 234 -34.38 1.82 -7.73
N SER A 235 -33.87 2.35 -8.85
CA SER A 235 -33.01 1.67 -9.82
C SER A 235 -32.19 2.69 -10.64
N PRO A 236 -30.98 2.32 -11.13
CA PRO A 236 -30.25 3.08 -12.17
C PRO A 236 -31.11 3.43 -13.40
N LEU A 237 -32.14 2.63 -13.69
CA LEU A 237 -33.05 2.84 -14.82
C LEU A 237 -34.11 3.92 -14.57
N GLU A 238 -34.54 4.14 -13.32
CA GLU A 238 -35.43 5.26 -12.98
C GLU A 238 -34.71 6.60 -13.05
N SER A 239 -33.41 6.62 -12.73
CA SER A 239 -32.54 7.80 -12.93
C SER A 239 -32.53 8.26 -14.39
N LEU A 240 -32.67 7.34 -15.35
CA LEU A 240 -32.76 7.68 -16.78
C LEU A 240 -34.14 8.23 -17.18
N LYS A 241 -35.20 7.86 -16.45
CA LYS A 241 -36.57 8.34 -16.72
C LYS A 241 -36.80 9.74 -16.15
N GLU A 242 -36.36 10.03 -14.93
CA GLU A 242 -36.57 11.34 -14.28
C GLU A 242 -35.68 12.46 -14.85
N PHE A 243 -34.45 12.13 -15.28
CA PHE A 243 -33.52 13.12 -15.85
C PHE A 243 -33.72 13.37 -17.35
N GLY A 244 -34.73 12.74 -17.95
CA GLY A 244 -34.92 12.67 -19.40
C GLY A 244 -33.83 11.83 -20.06
N PHE A 245 -34.08 11.31 -21.26
CA PHE A 245 -33.12 10.54 -22.07
C PHE A 245 -31.91 11.39 -22.54
N ASN A 246 -31.22 12.07 -21.63
CA ASN A 246 -29.98 12.74 -21.93
C ASN A 246 -28.86 11.69 -21.93
N LEU A 247 -28.67 11.02 -23.08
CA LEU A 247 -27.64 10.00 -23.31
C LEU A 247 -26.22 10.46 -22.95
N SER A 248 -25.98 11.77 -22.78
CA SER A 248 -24.70 12.29 -22.32
C SER A 248 -24.34 11.86 -20.89
N ILE A 249 -25.32 11.54 -20.03
CA ILE A 249 -25.05 11.06 -18.66
C ILE A 249 -24.48 9.64 -18.63
N LEU A 250 -24.70 8.86 -19.70
CA LEU A 250 -24.15 7.51 -19.83
C LEU A 250 -22.65 7.54 -20.14
N LYS A 251 -22.13 8.64 -20.69
CA LYS A 251 -20.69 8.81 -20.91
C LYS A 251 -20.02 9.20 -19.59
N PRO A 252 -19.09 8.39 -19.06
CA PRO A 252 -18.38 8.75 -17.85
C PRO A 252 -17.50 10.00 -18.09
N PRO A 253 -17.34 10.89 -17.09
CA PRO A 253 -16.44 12.03 -17.20
C PRO A 253 -14.99 11.55 -17.34
N ARG A 254 -14.18 12.29 -18.10
CA ARG A 254 -12.75 12.03 -18.26
C ARG A 254 -11.98 12.59 -17.07
N LEU A 255 -11.96 11.84 -15.98
CA LEU A 255 -11.20 12.18 -14.79
C LEU A 255 -9.79 11.56 -14.84
N PRO A 256 -8.77 12.25 -14.31
CA PRO A 256 -7.43 11.69 -14.11
C PRO A 256 -7.45 10.37 -13.34
N ASP A 257 -6.46 9.52 -13.58
CA ASP A 257 -6.28 8.29 -12.83
C ASP A 257 -5.69 8.62 -11.43
N PRO A 258 -6.32 8.24 -10.30
CA PRO A 258 -5.84 8.57 -8.97
C PRO A 258 -4.38 8.13 -8.74
N LEU A 259 -3.97 7.02 -9.35
CA LEU A 259 -2.60 6.50 -9.20
C LEU A 259 -1.53 7.43 -9.81
N GLU A 260 -1.90 8.43 -10.63
CA GLU A 260 -0.99 9.47 -11.12
C GLU A 260 -0.58 10.46 -10.01
N PHE A 261 -1.31 10.46 -8.89
CA PHE A 261 -1.07 11.32 -7.73
C PHE A 261 -0.37 10.58 -6.59
N ILE A 262 0.17 9.39 -6.86
CA ILE A 262 1.00 8.63 -5.93
C ILE A 262 2.37 8.43 -6.54
N ASP A 263 3.39 8.82 -5.79
CA ASP A 263 4.78 8.52 -6.06
C ASP A 263 5.31 7.50 -5.05
N VAL A 264 6.45 6.87 -5.35
CA VAL A 264 7.18 5.94 -4.48
C VAL A 264 8.63 6.39 -4.38
N GLU A 265 9.20 6.32 -3.18
CA GLU A 265 10.63 6.54 -2.97
C GLU A 265 11.43 5.30 -3.38
N THR A 266 12.46 5.52 -4.20
CA THR A 266 13.41 4.51 -4.65
C THR A 266 14.83 5.08 -4.59
N SER A 267 15.87 4.25 -4.74
CA SER A 267 17.25 4.76 -4.77
C SER A 267 17.57 5.61 -6.00
N LEU A 268 16.76 5.52 -7.08
CA LEU A 268 16.82 6.42 -8.24
C LEU A 268 16.02 7.72 -8.03
N GLY A 269 15.49 7.96 -6.83
CA GLY A 269 14.64 9.09 -6.49
C GLY A 269 13.15 8.76 -6.51
N THR A 270 12.32 9.81 -6.43
CA THR A 270 10.86 9.71 -6.43
C THR A 270 10.34 9.33 -7.82
N GLN A 271 9.59 8.23 -7.92
CA GLN A 271 9.03 7.73 -9.17
C GLN A 271 7.50 7.56 -9.08
N PRO A 272 6.73 7.81 -10.15
CA PRO A 272 5.28 7.59 -10.09
C PRO A 272 4.93 6.11 -9.90
N LEU A 273 3.96 5.82 -9.05
CA LEU A 273 3.51 4.46 -8.72
C LEU A 273 3.06 3.66 -9.96
N ARG A 274 2.42 4.35 -10.90
CA ARG A 274 1.82 3.77 -12.11
C ARG A 274 2.85 3.33 -13.16
N VAL A 275 4.13 3.64 -13.00
CA VAL A 275 5.14 3.38 -14.03
C VAL A 275 5.20 1.88 -14.34
N ASP A 276 4.66 1.51 -15.50
CA ASP A 276 4.58 0.13 -15.98
C ASP A 276 5.74 -0.16 -16.94
N LEU A 277 6.95 -0.30 -16.40
CA LEU A 277 8.12 -0.62 -17.20
C LEU A 277 8.44 -2.11 -17.12
N GLY A 278 8.67 -2.72 -18.29
CA GLY A 278 9.41 -3.96 -18.38
C GLY A 278 10.91 -3.72 -18.24
N ILE A 279 11.69 -4.81 -18.32
CA ILE A 279 13.14 -4.74 -18.12
C ILE A 279 13.83 -3.86 -19.17
N ARG A 280 13.44 -4.00 -20.44
CA ARG A 280 14.04 -3.24 -21.55
C ARG A 280 13.69 -1.76 -21.43
N GLU A 281 12.42 -1.46 -21.22
CA GLU A 281 11.90 -0.10 -21.11
C GLU A 281 12.49 0.62 -19.90
N PHE A 282 12.70 -0.09 -18.79
CA PHE A 282 13.38 0.44 -17.61
C PHE A 282 14.84 0.82 -17.92
N VAL A 283 15.60 -0.09 -18.53
CA VAL A 283 17.01 0.17 -18.88
C VAL A 283 17.12 1.32 -19.88
N GLU A 284 16.28 1.35 -20.90
CA GLU A 284 16.27 2.44 -21.89
C GLU A 284 15.94 3.79 -21.25
N ARG A 285 14.90 3.85 -20.40
CA ARG A 285 14.44 5.09 -19.80
C ARG A 285 15.42 5.68 -18.78
N PHE A 286 16.01 4.85 -17.92
CA PHE A 286 16.84 5.33 -16.81
C PHE A 286 18.34 5.31 -17.10
N TYR A 287 18.79 4.51 -18.07
CA TYR A 287 20.21 4.39 -18.42
C TYR A 287 20.51 4.75 -19.87
N GLY A 288 19.51 5.09 -20.70
CA GLY A 288 19.70 5.56 -22.08
C GLY A 288 20.22 4.49 -23.05
N VAL A 289 20.27 3.22 -22.63
CA VAL A 289 20.81 2.13 -23.46
C VAL A 289 19.74 1.61 -24.41
N ARG A 290 19.88 1.95 -25.70
CA ARG A 290 19.02 1.47 -26.78
C ARG A 290 19.47 0.09 -27.29
N ASN A 291 18.56 -0.64 -27.95
CA ASN A 291 18.71 -2.03 -28.38
C ASN A 291 20.10 -2.39 -28.96
N GLY A 292 20.64 -3.55 -28.55
CA GLY A 292 21.93 -4.11 -28.98
C GLY A 292 22.95 -4.30 -27.85
N GLY A 293 22.83 -3.55 -26.75
CA GLY A 293 23.73 -3.61 -25.59
C GLY A 293 23.16 -4.22 -24.32
N LEU A 294 21.92 -4.75 -24.35
CA LEU A 294 21.23 -5.32 -23.20
C LEU A 294 21.06 -6.83 -23.34
N ARG A 295 21.70 -7.59 -22.45
CA ARG A 295 21.55 -9.03 -22.28
C ARG A 295 20.62 -9.28 -21.10
N ILE A 296 19.55 -10.04 -21.31
CA ILE A 296 18.63 -10.45 -20.25
C ILE A 296 18.70 -11.96 -20.15
N GLU A 297 19.10 -12.45 -18.99
CA GLU A 297 19.20 -13.89 -18.72
C GLU A 297 18.27 -14.26 -17.58
N LYS A 298 17.56 -15.38 -17.71
CA LYS A 298 16.82 -15.93 -16.59
C LYS A 298 17.81 -16.67 -15.69
N ILE A 299 17.89 -16.31 -14.43
CA ILE A 299 18.72 -17.02 -13.46
C ILE A 299 18.01 -18.33 -13.11
N ALA A 300 18.66 -19.47 -13.40
CA ALA A 300 18.17 -20.80 -13.06
C ALA A 300 18.42 -21.10 -11.57
N GLY A 301 17.57 -21.92 -10.95
CA GLY A 301 17.72 -22.37 -9.54
C GLY A 301 16.83 -21.65 -8.53
N VAL A 302 16.41 -20.40 -8.81
CA VAL A 302 15.42 -19.69 -7.98
C VAL A 302 14.04 -19.90 -8.60
N LEU A 303 13.12 -20.51 -7.86
CA LEU A 303 11.76 -20.85 -8.34
C LEU A 303 10.85 -19.62 -8.60
N ASN A 304 11.35 -18.39 -8.43
CA ASN A 304 10.70 -17.16 -8.90
C ASN A 304 11.18 -16.86 -10.34
N ALA A 305 10.41 -16.12 -11.14
CA ALA A 305 10.91 -15.65 -12.42
C ALA A 305 11.90 -14.48 -12.19
N THR A 306 13.15 -14.83 -11.88
CA THR A 306 14.26 -13.91 -11.64
C THR A 306 15.11 -13.73 -12.89
N TYR A 307 15.48 -12.48 -13.17
CA TYR A 307 16.22 -12.11 -14.36
C TYR A 307 17.44 -11.28 -13.98
N LEU A 308 18.57 -11.55 -14.66
CA LEU A 308 19.75 -10.70 -14.68
C LEU A 308 19.71 -9.86 -15.96
N ALA A 309 19.74 -8.54 -15.81
CA ALA A 309 19.89 -7.61 -16.91
C ALA A 309 21.30 -7.03 -16.89
N GLU A 310 22.10 -7.31 -17.92
CA GLU A 310 23.47 -6.81 -18.08
C GLU A 310 23.53 -5.87 -19.28
N PHE A 311 24.11 -4.68 -19.08
CA PHE A 311 24.25 -3.67 -20.12
C PHE A 311 25.45 -2.76 -19.87
N ARG A 312 25.91 -2.04 -20.90
CA ARG A 312 27.03 -1.10 -20.77
C ARG A 312 26.55 0.35 -20.68
N VAL A 313 27.08 1.09 -19.71
CA VAL A 313 26.87 2.54 -19.54
C VAL A 313 28.25 3.17 -19.30
N ASP A 314 28.58 4.20 -20.08
CA ASP A 314 29.84 4.96 -19.94
C ASP A 314 31.10 4.08 -19.92
N GLY A 315 31.12 3.02 -20.73
CA GLY A 315 32.24 2.06 -20.81
C GLY A 315 32.29 1.02 -19.68
N SER A 316 31.44 1.13 -18.65
CA SER A 316 31.31 0.18 -17.55
C SER A 316 30.18 -0.82 -17.78
N VAL A 317 30.36 -2.08 -17.38
CA VAL A 317 29.28 -3.08 -17.36
C VAL A 317 28.46 -2.87 -16.09
N LYS A 318 27.15 -2.67 -16.24
CA LYS A 318 26.17 -2.62 -15.16
C LYS A 318 25.29 -3.86 -15.19
N LYS A 319 24.98 -4.38 -14.01
CA LYS A 319 24.09 -5.52 -13.80
C LYS A 319 22.93 -5.10 -12.89
N ILE A 320 21.73 -5.55 -13.24
CA ILE A 320 20.50 -5.32 -12.48
C ILE A 320 19.81 -6.64 -12.26
N PHE A 321 19.35 -6.86 -11.03
CA PHE A 321 18.58 -8.02 -10.64
C PHE A 321 17.09 -7.68 -10.68
N VAL A 322 16.28 -8.54 -11.29
CA VAL A 322 14.84 -8.31 -11.41
C VAL A 322 14.06 -9.52 -10.91
N LYS A 323 13.22 -9.33 -9.89
CA LYS A 323 12.29 -10.35 -9.37
C LYS A 323 10.90 -10.14 -9.95
N LYS A 324 10.28 -11.19 -10.47
CA LYS A 324 8.84 -11.21 -10.82
C LYS A 324 8.05 -12.06 -9.82
N TYR A 325 7.04 -11.45 -9.21
CA TYR A 325 6.20 -12.11 -8.20
C TYR A 325 4.96 -12.75 -8.84
N LEU A 326 4.97 -14.07 -8.92
CA LEU A 326 3.88 -14.88 -9.48
C LEU A 326 2.83 -15.25 -8.43
N ASN A 327 1.58 -15.43 -8.88
CA ASN A 327 0.45 -15.81 -8.02
C ASN A 327 0.52 -17.28 -7.55
N TRP A 328 -0.25 -17.58 -6.52
CA TRP A 328 -0.36 -18.89 -5.83
C TRP A 328 -0.46 -20.13 -6.75
N THR A 329 -0.96 -19.99 -7.97
CA THR A 329 -1.06 -21.11 -8.93
C THR A 329 0.28 -21.75 -9.29
N ASP A 330 1.41 -21.14 -8.89
CA ASP A 330 2.78 -21.65 -9.04
C ASP A 330 3.35 -22.26 -7.72
N PHE A 331 2.50 -23.03 -7.03
CA PHE A 331 2.70 -24.22 -6.19
C PHE A 331 3.78 -24.32 -5.07
N LYS A 332 4.92 -23.61 -5.06
CA LYS A 332 6.01 -23.89 -4.06
C LYS A 332 5.69 -23.43 -2.64
N TRP A 333 5.26 -22.17 -2.50
CA TRP A 333 5.03 -21.55 -1.20
C TRP A 333 3.77 -22.09 -0.54
N PHE A 334 2.82 -22.56 -1.34
CA PHE A 334 1.66 -23.26 -0.81
C PHE A 334 2.05 -24.59 -0.16
N VAL A 335 2.92 -25.37 -0.79
CA VAL A 335 3.41 -26.64 -0.22
C VAL A 335 4.26 -26.38 1.01
N ALA A 336 5.18 -25.41 0.98
CA ALA A 336 5.97 -25.02 2.14
C ALA A 336 5.08 -24.53 3.30
N TRP A 337 4.08 -23.69 3.01
CA TRP A 337 3.07 -23.24 3.98
C TRP A 337 2.31 -24.43 4.58
N LEU A 338 1.76 -25.33 3.75
CA LEU A 338 1.02 -26.50 4.21
C LEU A 338 1.87 -27.40 5.12
N TRP A 339 3.16 -27.55 4.81
CA TRP A 339 4.09 -28.35 5.60
C TRP A 339 4.52 -27.70 6.92
N SER A 340 4.44 -26.38 7.01
CA SER A 340 4.86 -25.61 8.18
C SER A 340 3.69 -25.10 9.03
N ILE A 341 2.44 -25.44 8.68
CA ILE A 341 1.24 -25.05 9.46
C ILE A 341 1.40 -25.46 10.93
N GLY A 342 1.20 -24.48 11.82
CA GLY A 342 1.35 -24.65 13.27
C GLY A 342 2.79 -24.49 13.78
N VAL A 343 3.74 -24.18 12.88
CA VAL A 343 5.16 -23.91 13.20
C VAL A 343 5.59 -22.54 12.68
N LYS A 344 5.31 -22.19 11.41
CA LYS A 344 5.56 -20.87 10.81
C LYS A 344 4.46 -20.51 9.82
N ASN A 345 4.06 -19.23 9.76
CA ASN A 345 3.04 -18.73 8.83
C ASN A 345 3.67 -17.96 7.67
N PHE A 346 3.98 -18.64 6.57
CA PHE A 346 4.52 -17.99 5.36
C PHE A 346 3.48 -17.13 4.63
N SER A 347 3.96 -16.03 4.03
CA SER A 347 3.16 -15.18 3.15
C SER A 347 3.13 -15.78 1.74
N VAL A 348 1.97 -16.29 1.31
CA VAL A 348 1.85 -17.00 0.02
C VAL A 348 1.40 -16.09 -1.14
N LEU A 349 0.68 -15.01 -0.84
CA LEU A 349 0.17 -14.08 -1.85
C LEU A 349 1.30 -13.21 -2.43
N ALA A 350 1.39 -13.16 -3.76
CA ALA A 350 2.42 -12.44 -4.51
C ALA A 350 2.56 -10.96 -4.12
N SER A 351 1.43 -10.28 -3.92
CA SER A 351 1.40 -8.87 -3.51
C SER A 351 1.93 -8.66 -2.09
N ILE A 352 1.72 -9.64 -1.19
CA ILE A 352 2.26 -9.60 0.17
C ILE A 352 3.77 -9.78 0.12
N ARG A 353 4.25 -10.82 -0.57
CA ARG A 353 5.68 -11.10 -0.72
C ARG A 353 6.46 -9.92 -1.32
N MET A 354 5.94 -9.34 -2.39
CA MET A 354 6.53 -8.14 -3.00
C MET A 354 6.52 -6.94 -2.06
N SER A 355 5.42 -6.72 -1.33
CA SER A 355 5.29 -5.64 -0.37
C SER A 355 6.28 -5.80 0.80
N ASN A 356 6.43 -7.02 1.32
CA ASN A 356 7.38 -7.35 2.38
C ASN A 356 8.83 -7.11 1.92
N GLU A 357 9.21 -7.59 0.73
CA GLU A 357 10.55 -7.33 0.19
C GLU A 357 10.82 -5.82 0.07
N ILE A 358 9.87 -5.04 -0.48
CA ILE A 358 10.02 -3.58 -0.59
C ILE A 358 10.20 -2.95 0.79
N TYR A 359 9.42 -3.38 1.77
CA TYR A 359 9.47 -2.85 3.12
C TYR A 359 10.80 -3.21 3.81
N PHE A 360 11.13 -4.50 3.91
CA PHE A 360 12.25 -4.99 4.70
C PHE A 360 13.61 -4.68 4.07
N VAL A 361 13.74 -4.64 2.74
CA VAL A 361 14.97 -4.15 2.09
C VAL A 361 15.32 -2.74 2.58
N ASN A 362 14.35 -1.83 2.54
CA ASN A 362 14.58 -0.45 2.95
C ASN A 362 14.70 -0.32 4.47
N LYS A 363 13.88 -1.06 5.23
CA LYS A 363 13.93 -1.01 6.70
C LYS A 363 15.28 -1.48 7.25
N LEU A 364 15.79 -2.60 6.75
CA LEU A 364 17.10 -3.12 7.15
C LEU A 364 18.23 -2.17 6.73
N MET A 365 18.11 -1.53 5.56
CA MET A 365 19.05 -0.49 5.13
C MET A 365 19.06 0.72 6.08
N GLU A 366 17.89 1.20 6.51
CA GLU A 366 17.76 2.28 7.52
C GLU A 366 18.34 1.90 8.87
N LEU A 367 18.29 0.61 9.24
CA LEU A 367 18.88 0.06 10.45
C LEU A 367 20.40 -0.19 10.33
N GLY A 368 20.99 0.06 9.16
CA GLY A 368 22.43 -0.05 8.91
C GLY A 368 22.90 -1.39 8.34
N PHE A 369 21.98 -2.30 8.00
CA PHE A 369 22.31 -3.57 7.37
C PHE A 369 22.46 -3.42 5.84
N ASN A 370 23.32 -4.22 5.22
CA ASN A 370 23.45 -4.19 3.76
C ASN A 370 22.34 -5.01 3.12
N THR A 371 21.58 -4.39 2.22
CA THR A 371 20.55 -5.04 1.39
C THR A 371 20.68 -4.59 -0.06
N ALA A 372 20.02 -5.30 -0.97
CA ALA A 372 20.02 -4.95 -2.39
C ALA A 372 19.08 -3.76 -2.66
N GLU A 373 19.66 -2.57 -2.86
CA GLU A 373 18.92 -1.32 -3.14
C GLU A 373 17.83 -1.50 -4.20
N ILE A 374 16.64 -0.97 -3.93
CA ILE A 374 15.52 -0.99 -4.89
C ILE A 374 15.65 0.19 -5.84
N LEU A 375 15.93 -0.13 -7.10
CA LEU A 375 16.05 0.82 -8.19
C LEU A 375 14.68 1.24 -8.74
N HIS A 376 13.74 0.29 -8.84
CA HIS A 376 12.41 0.53 -9.39
C HIS A 376 11.41 -0.56 -8.99
N VAL A 377 10.13 -0.19 -8.98
CA VAL A 377 9.00 -1.09 -8.70
C VAL A 377 7.96 -0.89 -9.80
N SER A 378 7.64 -1.95 -10.54
CA SER A 378 6.46 -1.98 -11.42
C SER A 378 5.37 -2.80 -10.74
N TRP A 379 4.42 -2.10 -10.11
CA TRP A 379 3.27 -2.71 -9.44
C TRP A 379 2.35 -3.47 -10.40
N PRO A 380 1.99 -2.94 -11.60
CA PRO A 380 1.12 -3.65 -12.53
C PRO A 380 1.70 -4.98 -13.02
N ARG A 381 3.02 -5.03 -13.28
CA ARG A 381 3.72 -6.25 -13.70
C ARG A 381 4.23 -7.10 -12.55
N ARG A 382 4.18 -6.59 -11.32
CA ARG A 382 4.75 -7.18 -10.10
C ARG A 382 6.23 -7.50 -10.26
N LEU A 383 6.96 -6.52 -10.79
CA LEU A 383 8.41 -6.56 -10.95
C LEU A 383 9.08 -5.67 -9.92
N LEU A 384 10.11 -6.20 -9.29
CA LEU A 384 11.01 -5.46 -8.42
C LEU A 384 12.41 -5.45 -9.04
N PHE A 385 12.97 -4.26 -9.21
CA PHE A 385 14.30 -4.04 -9.77
C PHE A 385 15.25 -3.67 -8.63
N GLN A 386 16.27 -4.48 -8.43
CA GLN A 386 17.27 -4.32 -7.40
C GLN A 386 18.66 -4.18 -8.02
N LYS A 387 19.54 -3.48 -7.32
CA LYS A 387 20.97 -3.49 -7.62
C LYS A 387 21.48 -4.92 -7.53
N TYR A 388 22.21 -5.37 -8.56
CA TYR A 388 22.86 -6.67 -8.52
C TYR A 388 24.03 -6.63 -7.54
N ILE A 389 24.10 -7.61 -6.63
CA ILE A 389 25.18 -7.75 -5.67
C ILE A 389 26.14 -8.81 -6.19
N GLU A 390 27.40 -8.40 -6.42
CA GLU A 390 28.48 -9.31 -6.81
C GLU A 390 29.05 -9.96 -5.55
N GLY A 391 28.70 -11.23 -5.33
CA GLY A 391 29.11 -11.98 -4.15
C GLY A 391 28.81 -13.47 -4.26
N ALA A 392 29.34 -14.23 -3.31
CA ALA A 392 29.09 -15.66 -3.14
C ALA A 392 28.18 -15.90 -1.94
N ASP A 393 27.30 -16.90 -1.99
CA ASP A 393 26.45 -17.22 -0.86
C ASP A 393 27.22 -17.91 0.28
N LEU A 394 26.57 -18.08 1.44
CA LEU A 394 27.21 -18.67 2.62
C LEU A 394 27.77 -20.08 2.36
N LEU A 395 27.13 -20.92 1.54
CA LEU A 395 27.63 -22.27 1.27
C LEU A 395 28.93 -22.21 0.46
N ASP A 396 28.94 -21.41 -0.61
CA ASP A 396 30.13 -21.21 -1.43
C ASP A 396 31.28 -20.64 -0.59
N VAL A 397 30.97 -19.69 0.28
CA VAL A 397 31.91 -19.07 1.20
C VAL A 397 32.45 -20.09 2.21
N LEU A 398 31.61 -20.89 2.85
CA LEU A 398 32.08 -21.94 3.77
C LEU A 398 32.98 -22.95 3.04
N ALA A 399 32.59 -23.40 1.84
CA ALA A 399 33.35 -24.35 1.04
C ALA A 399 34.72 -23.82 0.55
N GLN A 400 34.85 -22.51 0.37
CA GLN A 400 36.09 -21.85 -0.06
C GLN A 400 37.01 -21.42 1.10
N SER A 401 36.66 -21.72 2.36
CA SER A 401 37.49 -21.38 3.52
C SER A 401 38.85 -22.08 3.42
N LYS A 402 39.95 -21.35 3.68
CA LYS A 402 41.31 -21.89 3.55
C LYS A 402 41.68 -22.84 4.68
N ASP A 403 41.13 -22.60 5.86
CA ASP A 403 41.35 -23.35 7.08
C ASP A 403 40.10 -23.34 7.98
N GLU A 404 40.16 -24.10 9.08
CA GLU A 404 39.08 -24.14 10.07
C GLU A 404 38.85 -22.80 10.77
N GLU A 405 39.87 -21.97 10.93
CA GLU A 405 39.74 -20.66 11.60
C GLU A 405 38.88 -19.71 10.76
N GLU A 406 39.15 -19.64 9.46
CA GLU A 406 38.36 -18.87 8.52
C GLU A 406 36.92 -19.37 8.43
N PHE A 407 36.70 -20.69 8.42
CA PHE A 407 35.37 -21.28 8.44
C PHE A 407 34.60 -20.87 9.71
N ARG A 408 35.20 -21.04 10.89
CA ARG A 408 34.61 -20.66 12.18
C ARG A 408 34.28 -19.18 12.22
N ARG A 409 35.20 -18.33 11.76
CA ARG A 409 35.01 -16.87 11.67
C ARG A 409 33.81 -16.52 10.79
N ARG A 410 33.67 -17.14 9.61
CA ARG A 410 32.53 -16.91 8.69
C ARG A 410 31.20 -17.32 9.33
N ALA A 411 31.14 -18.51 9.92
CA ALA A 411 29.94 -19.00 10.63
C ALA A 411 29.58 -18.13 11.85
N PHE A 412 30.57 -17.72 12.64
CA PHE A 412 30.40 -16.80 13.77
C PHE A 412 29.83 -15.45 13.33
N THR A 413 30.38 -14.85 12.26
CA THR A 413 29.91 -13.57 11.74
C THR A 413 28.45 -13.63 11.30
N VAL A 414 28.01 -14.72 10.65
CA VAL A 414 26.59 -14.90 10.29
C VAL A 414 25.72 -15.05 11.53
N GLY A 415 26.14 -15.86 12.52
CA GLY A 415 25.41 -16.02 13.78
C GLY A 415 25.21 -14.68 14.50
N ARG A 416 26.27 -13.86 14.57
CA ARG A 416 26.20 -12.52 15.15
C ARG A 416 25.30 -11.59 14.34
N LEU A 417 25.42 -11.57 13.01
CA LEU A 417 24.56 -10.76 12.14
C LEU A 417 23.08 -11.09 12.35
N LEU A 418 22.75 -12.38 12.43
CA LEU A 418 21.37 -12.83 12.68
C LEU A 418 20.87 -12.36 14.05
N ALA A 419 21.72 -12.42 15.09
CA ALA A 419 21.38 -11.86 16.40
C ALA A 419 21.15 -10.35 16.36
N GLU A 420 21.97 -9.59 15.63
CA GLU A 420 21.79 -8.15 15.44
C GLU A 420 20.45 -7.82 14.76
N ILE A 421 20.01 -8.64 13.80
CA ILE A 421 18.71 -8.49 13.15
C ILE A 421 17.56 -8.81 14.12
N HIS A 422 17.66 -9.92 14.87
CA HIS A 422 16.65 -10.32 15.84
C HIS A 422 16.51 -9.33 17.00
N GLU A 423 17.61 -8.68 17.41
CA GLU A 423 17.60 -7.58 18.40
C GLU A 423 16.71 -6.40 17.94
N LYS A 424 16.56 -6.20 16.62
CA LYS A 424 15.64 -5.20 16.05
C LYS A 424 14.19 -5.70 15.95
N GLY A 425 13.90 -6.90 16.46
CA GLY A 425 12.58 -7.53 16.41
C GLY A 425 12.21 -8.05 15.02
N ILE A 426 13.18 -8.25 14.12
CA ILE A 426 12.94 -8.68 12.75
C ILE A 426 13.31 -10.16 12.63
N CYS A 427 12.37 -10.97 12.14
CA CYS A 427 12.58 -12.34 11.71
C CYS A 427 12.69 -12.36 10.17
N LEU A 428 13.71 -13.03 9.63
CA LEU A 428 13.94 -13.19 8.19
C LEU A 428 12.91 -14.10 7.53
N GLY A 429 12.48 -15.16 8.21
CA GLY A 429 11.41 -16.07 7.80
C GLY A 429 11.84 -17.15 6.80
N ASP A 430 12.65 -16.81 5.80
CA ASP A 430 13.34 -17.76 4.89
C ASP A 430 14.85 -17.62 5.08
N CYS A 431 15.31 -17.97 6.28
CA CYS A 431 16.68 -17.80 6.75
C CYS A 431 17.56 -18.98 6.32
N ASN A 432 17.70 -19.16 5.01
CA ASN A 432 18.55 -20.19 4.43
C ASN A 432 19.96 -19.62 4.11
N PRO A 433 20.98 -20.46 3.82
CA PRO A 433 22.33 -19.96 3.56
C PRO A 433 22.47 -19.12 2.28
N PHE A 434 21.52 -19.20 1.34
CA PHE A 434 21.52 -18.37 0.13
C PHE A 434 21.05 -16.93 0.37
N SER A 435 20.43 -16.67 1.52
CA SER A 435 19.98 -15.33 1.94
C SER A 435 21.13 -14.41 2.38
N PHE A 436 22.34 -14.96 2.53
CA PHE A 436 23.55 -14.23 2.94
C PHE A 436 24.57 -14.21 1.81
N LEU A 437 24.77 -13.06 1.17
CA LEU A 437 25.77 -12.88 0.12
C LEU A 437 27.00 -12.16 0.65
N PHE A 438 28.17 -12.79 0.51
CA PHE A 438 29.46 -12.21 0.84
C PHE A 438 30.08 -11.57 -0.39
N THR A 439 30.35 -10.27 -0.30
CA THR A 439 31.08 -9.54 -1.32
C THR A 439 32.59 -9.75 -1.17
N PRO A 440 33.41 -9.48 -2.21
CA PRO A 440 34.86 -9.63 -2.15
C PRO A 440 35.56 -8.82 -1.03
N ASP A 441 34.92 -7.76 -0.54
CA ASP A 441 35.37 -6.94 0.58
C ASP A 441 34.80 -7.40 1.94
N GLU A 442 34.41 -8.67 2.05
CA GLU A 442 33.90 -9.35 3.26
C GLU A 442 32.61 -8.75 3.86
N ARG A 443 31.88 -7.88 3.13
CA ARG A 443 30.56 -7.42 3.59
C ARG A 443 29.49 -8.46 3.30
N ILE A 444 28.52 -8.57 4.20
CA ILE A 444 27.38 -9.48 4.06
C ILE A 444 26.15 -8.67 3.65
N PHE A 445 25.55 -9.03 2.52
CA PHE A 445 24.27 -8.52 2.03
C PHE A 445 23.16 -9.53 2.30
N LEU A 446 22.05 -9.04 2.85
CA LEU A 446 20.83 -9.82 3.05
C LEU A 446 19.97 -9.72 1.77
N VAL A 447 19.52 -10.87 1.29
CA VAL A 447 18.66 -10.99 0.10
C VAL A 447 17.48 -11.91 0.37
N ASP A 448 16.45 -11.81 -0.49
CA ASP A 448 15.22 -12.60 -0.38
C ASP A 448 14.42 -12.38 0.91
N LEU A 449 14.08 -11.11 1.12
CA LEU A 449 13.39 -10.60 2.31
C LEU A 449 11.86 -10.67 2.18
N GLU A 450 11.33 -11.46 1.24
CA GLU A 450 9.89 -11.56 0.96
C GLU A 450 9.10 -12.23 2.08
N GLN A 451 9.77 -13.01 2.95
CA GLN A 451 9.20 -13.68 4.12
C GLN A 451 9.53 -12.99 5.45
N CYS A 452 10.23 -11.86 5.41
CA CYS A 452 10.55 -11.12 6.63
C CYS A 452 9.28 -10.64 7.35
N SER A 453 9.39 -10.53 8.67
CA SER A 453 8.27 -10.16 9.54
C SER A 453 8.77 -9.60 10.88
N TYR A 454 7.86 -8.97 11.63
CA TYR A 454 8.07 -8.57 13.02
C TYR A 454 7.47 -9.60 14.00
N ASP A 455 7.39 -10.87 13.60
CA ASP A 455 6.97 -11.92 14.52
C ASP A 455 8.17 -12.44 15.33
N ASP A 456 7.94 -12.91 16.55
CA ASP A 456 8.98 -13.42 17.44
C ASP A 456 9.43 -14.85 17.05
N SER A 457 9.40 -15.21 15.76
CA SER A 457 9.80 -16.54 15.29
C SER A 457 11.31 -16.66 15.09
N PHE A 458 12.12 -16.03 15.93
CA PHE A 458 13.59 -16.04 15.84
C PHE A 458 14.19 -17.46 15.90
N SER A 459 13.54 -18.34 16.68
CA SER A 459 13.88 -19.76 16.76
C SER A 459 13.72 -20.49 15.42
N TRP A 460 12.77 -20.05 14.58
CA TRP A 460 12.58 -20.62 13.25
C TRP A 460 13.77 -20.29 12.34
N ASP A 461 14.22 -19.02 12.32
CA ASP A 461 15.34 -18.60 11.48
C ASP A 461 16.63 -19.36 11.86
N LEU A 462 16.88 -19.51 13.16
CA LEU A 462 18.01 -20.29 13.67
C LEU A 462 17.90 -21.77 13.26
N ALA A 463 16.73 -22.38 13.42
CA ALA A 463 16.53 -23.77 13.03
C ALA A 463 16.75 -23.94 11.53
N GLU A 464 16.09 -23.13 10.71
CA GLU A 464 16.20 -23.20 9.25
C GLU A 464 17.65 -23.06 8.80
N LEU A 465 18.38 -22.06 9.29
CA LEU A 465 19.78 -21.86 8.92
C LEU A 465 20.67 -23.04 9.35
N LEU A 466 20.48 -23.56 10.56
CA LEU A 466 21.23 -24.72 11.06
C LEU A 466 20.97 -25.99 10.24
N TYR A 467 19.70 -26.36 10.06
CA TYR A 467 19.33 -27.60 9.37
C TYR A 467 19.59 -27.52 7.87
N TYR A 468 19.26 -26.40 7.22
CA TYR A 468 19.42 -26.23 5.78
C TYR A 468 20.91 -26.24 5.41
N THR A 469 21.75 -25.49 6.13
CA THR A 469 23.20 -25.47 5.87
C THR A 469 23.82 -26.85 6.09
N SER A 470 23.41 -27.55 7.17
CA SER A 470 23.94 -28.88 7.50
C SER A 470 23.67 -29.94 6.42
N HIS A 471 22.66 -29.76 5.55
CA HIS A 471 22.42 -30.64 4.42
C HIS A 471 23.63 -30.74 3.47
N TYR A 472 24.38 -29.65 3.35
CA TYR A 472 25.47 -29.49 2.39
C TYR A 472 26.86 -29.70 3.01
N LEU A 473 26.94 -29.86 4.32
CA LEU A 473 28.20 -29.95 5.06
C LEU A 473 28.56 -31.39 5.43
N LYS A 474 29.86 -31.65 5.57
CA LYS A 474 30.37 -32.90 6.14
C LYS A 474 30.10 -32.95 7.66
N PRO A 475 30.12 -34.14 8.27
CA PRO A 475 29.82 -34.28 9.68
C PRO A 475 30.68 -33.43 10.63
N GLU A 476 31.98 -33.28 10.33
CA GLU A 476 32.91 -32.45 11.12
C GLU A 476 32.64 -30.95 10.93
N GLU A 477 32.27 -30.54 9.72
CA GLU A 477 31.91 -29.17 9.36
C GLU A 477 30.58 -28.75 10.01
N ILE A 478 29.64 -29.68 10.21
CA ILE A 478 28.36 -29.42 10.91
C ILE A 478 28.61 -29.03 12.36
N ASP A 479 29.46 -29.76 13.08
CA ASP A 479 29.78 -29.43 14.47
C ASP A 479 30.46 -28.06 14.58
N MET A 480 31.39 -27.80 13.65
CA MET A 480 32.11 -26.53 13.56
C MET A 480 31.17 -25.37 13.23
N PHE A 481 30.27 -25.54 12.27
CA PHE A 481 29.29 -24.54 11.87
C PHE A 481 28.31 -24.23 13.00
N ALA A 482 27.66 -25.27 13.56
CA ALA A 482 26.64 -25.11 14.57
C ALA A 482 27.19 -24.47 15.86
N SER A 483 28.40 -24.86 16.29
CA SER A 483 29.04 -24.24 17.46
C SER A 483 29.44 -22.79 17.20
N SER A 484 30.08 -22.49 16.06
CA SER A 484 30.53 -21.12 15.77
C SER A 484 29.36 -20.16 15.53
N LEU A 485 28.31 -20.63 14.85
CA LEU A 485 27.08 -19.85 14.66
C LEU A 485 26.39 -19.57 15.99
N ALA A 486 26.28 -20.57 16.87
CA ALA A 486 25.75 -20.39 18.23
C ALA A 486 26.58 -19.40 19.06
N GLU A 487 27.92 -19.52 19.02
CA GLU A 487 28.82 -18.57 19.69
C GLU A 487 28.63 -17.14 19.17
N GLY A 488 28.50 -16.97 17.85
CA GLY A 488 28.20 -15.68 17.24
C GLY A 488 26.85 -15.12 17.66
N TYR A 489 25.81 -15.95 17.62
CA TYR A 489 24.45 -15.54 17.97
C TYR A 489 24.35 -15.08 19.44
N LEU A 490 24.94 -15.85 20.36
CA LEU A 490 24.90 -15.56 21.81
C LEU A 490 25.71 -14.31 22.22
N THR A 491 26.44 -13.67 21.30
CA THR A 491 27.06 -12.38 21.61
C THR A 491 26.05 -11.28 21.92
N ILE A 492 24.83 -11.37 21.37
CA ILE A 492 23.76 -10.37 21.50
C ILE A 492 22.39 -11.05 21.68
N GLY A 493 22.15 -12.17 20.98
CA GLY A 493 20.86 -12.85 20.91
C GLY A 493 20.49 -13.63 22.17
N ASN A 494 19.22 -13.99 22.27
CA ASN A 494 18.69 -14.71 23.43
C ASN A 494 18.98 -16.22 23.33
N VAL A 495 19.53 -16.78 24.41
CA VAL A 495 19.79 -18.22 24.54
C VAL A 495 18.54 -19.07 24.39
N ASP A 496 17.37 -18.57 24.81
CA ASP A 496 16.11 -19.29 24.72
C ASP A 496 15.69 -19.54 23.26
N ASP A 497 15.95 -18.60 22.34
CA ASP A 497 15.65 -18.78 20.91
C ASP A 497 16.49 -19.91 20.32
N LEU A 498 17.76 -19.98 20.73
CA LEU A 498 18.70 -20.99 20.28
C LEU A 498 18.36 -22.38 20.83
N ILE A 499 17.91 -22.46 22.08
CA ILE A 499 17.42 -23.72 22.67
C ILE A 499 16.12 -24.16 21.98
N GLN A 500 15.20 -23.23 21.73
CA GLN A 500 13.93 -23.52 21.06
C GLN A 500 14.15 -23.97 19.61
N ALA A 501 15.12 -23.43 18.90
CA ALA A 501 15.49 -23.86 17.54
C ALA A 501 15.84 -25.37 17.45
N LEU A 502 16.23 -25.99 18.56
CA LEU A 502 16.55 -27.42 18.65
C LEU A 502 15.33 -28.32 18.94
N ASP A 503 14.14 -27.74 19.09
CA ASP A 503 12.90 -28.48 19.33
C ASP A 503 12.61 -29.44 18.16
N ILE A 504 12.15 -30.64 18.50
CA ILE A 504 11.77 -31.69 17.54
C ILE A 504 10.69 -31.21 16.57
N ARG A 505 9.87 -30.22 16.95
CA ARG A 505 8.87 -29.61 16.07
C ARG A 505 9.52 -29.00 14.82
N TYR A 506 10.66 -28.31 14.95
CA TYR A 506 11.40 -27.76 13.81
C TYR A 506 12.13 -28.83 13.04
N ALA A 507 12.83 -29.74 13.75
CA ALA A 507 13.54 -30.87 13.13
C ALA A 507 12.60 -31.72 12.26
N ARG A 508 11.34 -31.91 12.67
CA ARG A 508 10.34 -32.66 11.91
C ARG A 508 9.95 -31.96 10.60
N VAL A 509 9.78 -30.64 10.62
CA VAL A 509 9.42 -29.86 9.41
C VAL A 509 10.60 -29.84 8.44
N LEU A 510 11.82 -29.73 8.96
CA LEU A 510 13.05 -29.66 8.18
C LEU A 510 13.66 -31.03 7.88
N ALA A 511 13.05 -32.13 8.34
CA ALA A 511 13.53 -33.50 8.15
C ALA A 511 13.79 -33.89 6.69
N PRO A 512 12.99 -33.46 5.68
CA PRO A 512 13.31 -33.73 4.27
C PRO A 512 14.63 -33.10 3.81
N LEU A 513 15.10 -32.06 4.50
CA LEU A 513 16.34 -31.34 4.23
C LEU A 513 17.48 -31.80 5.15
N ALA A 514 17.19 -32.46 6.28
CA ALA A 514 18.21 -32.88 7.23
C ALA A 514 18.57 -34.37 7.07
N LEU A 515 19.88 -34.69 7.06
CA LEU A 515 20.34 -36.06 7.18
C LEU A 515 19.91 -36.64 8.56
N PRO A 516 19.58 -37.94 8.69
CA PRO A 516 19.00 -38.50 9.91
C PRO A 516 19.79 -38.27 11.21
N TRP A 517 21.11 -38.08 11.09
CA TRP A 517 22.03 -37.85 12.21
C TRP A 517 22.33 -36.36 12.45
N ALA A 518 21.99 -35.45 11.53
CA ALA A 518 22.27 -34.02 11.65
C ALA A 518 21.56 -33.36 12.86
N PRO A 519 20.27 -33.66 13.18
CA PRO A 519 19.61 -33.06 14.34
C PRO A 519 20.31 -33.31 15.67
N VAL A 520 20.83 -34.53 15.87
CA VAL A 520 21.53 -34.90 17.11
C VAL A 520 22.85 -34.13 17.21
N ARG A 521 23.64 -34.08 16.13
CA ARG A 521 24.92 -33.36 16.11
C ARG A 521 24.75 -31.85 16.28
N ILE A 522 23.79 -31.25 15.59
CA ILE A 522 23.44 -29.83 15.75
C ILE A 522 23.10 -29.56 17.21
N ARG A 523 22.20 -30.37 17.80
CA ARG A 523 21.81 -30.23 19.21
C ARG A 523 23.00 -30.34 20.15
N ASP A 524 23.84 -31.35 20.02
CA ASP A 524 24.99 -31.56 20.89
C ASP A 524 26.02 -30.41 20.76
N SER A 525 26.25 -29.93 19.54
CA SER A 525 27.16 -28.82 19.28
C SER A 525 26.67 -27.49 19.84
N VAL A 526 25.39 -27.16 19.62
CA VAL A 526 24.78 -25.95 20.19
C VAL A 526 24.71 -26.01 21.71
N MET A 527 24.28 -27.14 22.30
CA MET A 527 24.17 -27.28 23.75
C MET A 527 25.53 -27.26 24.46
N ARG A 528 26.63 -27.64 23.78
CA ARG A 528 27.99 -27.46 24.32
C ARG A 528 28.34 -25.98 24.47
N VAL A 529 27.89 -25.12 23.56
CA VAL A 529 28.11 -23.67 23.65
C VAL A 529 27.22 -23.07 24.74
N VAL A 530 25.93 -23.40 24.75
CA VAL A 530 24.94 -22.89 25.73
C VAL A 530 25.31 -23.21 27.19
N ARG A 531 26.05 -24.32 27.42
CA ARG A 531 26.45 -24.77 28.77
C ARG A 531 27.79 -24.18 29.25
N ARG A 532 28.53 -23.48 28.39
CA ARG A 532 29.74 -22.75 28.78
C ARG A 532 29.33 -21.44 29.44
#